data_AF-A0A1Z5HPI2-F1
#
_entry.id   AF-A0A1Z5HPI2-F1
#
_cell.length_a   1.000
_cell.length_b   1.000
_cell.length_c   1.000
_cell.angle_alpha   90.00
_cell.angle_beta   90.00
_cell.angle_gamma   90.00
#
_symmetry.space_group_name_H-M   'P 1'
#
loop_
_entity.id
_entity.type
_entity.pdbx_description
1 polymer ?
#
loop_
_entity_poly.entity_id
_entity_poly.type
_entity_poly.pdbx_seq_one_letter_code
_entity_poly.pdbx_strand_id
1 'polypeptide(L)'
;MRTMLRVLVVAILLGAIFYFAGSGLLEGTPLEGMGKDLARLPEVLKEKVAQVMARRHQEDLVAQREEPEKALEKFYRAVARGRKDSVEQMLSVQSRIDPENVTGAELAGEEISFKSTLIRDDTARLYFYLGGEYFMAVMDREQERWKVREIKAME
;
A
#
# COMPACT_ATOMS: atom_id res chain seq x y z
N MET A 1 -22.10 35.72 -17.03
CA MET A 1 -23.12 35.17 -16.09
C MET A 1 -22.73 33.80 -15.49
N ARG A 2 -22.14 32.87 -16.25
CA ARG A 2 -21.75 31.52 -15.75
C ARG A 2 -20.66 31.51 -14.68
N THR A 3 -19.76 32.50 -14.68
CA THR A 3 -18.65 32.62 -13.74
C THR A 3 -19.10 33.08 -12.35
N MET A 4 -20.07 34.00 -12.27
CA MET A 4 -20.63 34.45 -10.99
C MET A 4 -21.41 33.35 -10.26
N LEU A 5 -22.12 32.47 -10.99
CA LEU A 5 -22.81 31.33 -10.39
C LEU A 5 -21.85 30.30 -9.78
N ARG A 6 -20.69 30.07 -10.41
CA ARG A 6 -19.67 29.14 -9.89
C ARG A 6 -19.04 29.64 -8.60
N VAL A 7 -18.80 30.94 -8.49
CA VAL A 7 -18.25 31.55 -7.26
C VAL A 7 -19.23 31.39 -6.10
N LEU A 8 -20.54 31.59 -6.35
CA LEU A 8 -21.57 31.41 -5.33
C LEU A 8 -21.65 29.95 -4.83
N VAL A 9 -21.59 28.99 -5.75
CA VAL A 9 -21.62 27.55 -5.42
C VAL A 9 -20.39 27.14 -4.61
N VAL A 10 -19.21 27.63 -4.98
CA VAL A 10 -17.96 27.35 -4.24
C VAL A 10 -18.00 27.97 -2.83
N ALA A 11 -18.54 29.18 -2.68
CA ALA A 11 -18.67 29.83 -1.38
C ALA A 11 -19.64 29.08 -0.44
N ILE A 12 -20.76 28.58 -0.96
CA ILE A 12 -21.73 27.79 -0.17
C ILE A 12 -21.14 26.42 0.21
N LEU A 13 -20.44 25.77 -0.72
CA LEU A 13 -19.76 24.49 -0.44
C LEU A 13 -18.66 24.64 0.62
N LEU A 14 -17.84 25.69 0.53
CA LEU A 14 -16.84 26.00 1.55
C LEU A 14 -17.50 26.32 2.89
N GLY A 15 -18.53 27.17 2.90
CA GLY A 15 -19.29 27.50 4.11
C GLY A 15 -19.92 26.29 4.78
N ALA A 16 -20.45 25.34 4.00
CA ALA A 16 -20.95 24.07 4.52
C ALA A 16 -19.82 23.24 5.16
N ILE A 17 -18.69 23.07 4.47
CA ILE A 17 -17.53 22.34 5.00
C ILE A 17 -17.04 22.97 6.32
N PHE A 18 -16.94 24.30 6.40
CA PHE A 18 -16.54 25.00 7.63
C PHE A 18 -17.60 24.92 8.74
N TYR A 19 -18.89 24.96 8.41
CA TYR A 19 -19.98 24.77 9.37
C TYR A 19 -19.95 23.35 9.97
N PHE A 20 -19.69 22.32 9.15
CA PHE A 20 -19.52 20.93 9.61
C PHE A 20 -18.19 20.71 10.36
N ALA A 21 -17.12 21.41 10.01
CA ALA A 21 -15.84 21.34 10.72
C ALA A 21 -15.87 22.09 12.07
N GLY A 22 -16.65 23.17 12.18
CA GLY A 22 -16.76 23.99 13.38
C GLY A 22 -17.61 23.37 14.49
N SER A 23 -18.62 22.55 14.16
CA SER A 23 -19.46 21.88 15.16
C SER A 23 -18.85 20.60 15.74
N GLY A 24 -17.83 20.03 15.09
CA GLY A 24 -17.17 18.78 15.51
C GLY A 24 -15.94 18.94 16.41
N LEU A 25 -15.54 20.17 16.77
CA LEU A 25 -14.34 20.44 17.58
C LEU A 25 -14.63 20.58 19.09
N LEU A 26 -15.90 20.51 19.50
CA LEU A 26 -16.32 20.63 20.89
C LEU A 26 -16.68 19.30 21.58
N GLU A 27 -16.83 18.20 20.84
CA GLU A 27 -17.18 16.89 21.42
C GLU A 27 -16.40 15.76 20.73
N GLY A 28 -15.67 14.99 21.55
CA GLY A 28 -14.95 13.73 21.31
C GLY A 28 -14.93 13.07 19.92
N THR A 29 -13.71 12.68 19.50
CA THR A 29 -13.36 11.62 18.53
C THR A 29 -14.14 11.58 17.19
N PRO A 30 -13.49 11.88 16.03
CA PRO A 30 -14.15 12.04 14.73
C PRO A 30 -14.85 10.81 14.12
N LEU A 31 -14.73 9.63 14.74
CA LEU A 31 -15.39 8.39 14.27
C LEU A 31 -16.84 8.23 14.77
N GLU A 32 -17.20 8.81 15.91
CA GLU A 32 -18.55 8.65 16.50
C GLU A 32 -19.62 9.52 15.81
N GLY A 33 -19.22 10.66 15.21
CA GLY A 33 -20.13 11.57 14.50
C GLY A 33 -20.63 11.03 13.15
N MET A 34 -19.78 10.30 12.41
CA MET A 34 -20.12 9.80 11.06
C MET A 34 -21.21 8.72 11.08
N GLY A 35 -21.27 7.89 12.12
CA GLY A 35 -22.25 6.80 12.22
C GLY A 35 -23.70 7.27 12.42
N LYS A 36 -23.91 8.40 13.11
CA LYS A 36 -25.26 8.94 13.38
C LYS A 36 -25.91 9.61 12.16
N ASP A 37 -25.11 10.20 11.27
CA ASP A 37 -25.61 10.85 10.04
C ASP A 37 -25.84 9.86 8.88
N LEU A 38 -25.02 8.80 8.80
CA LEU A 38 -25.23 7.69 7.85
C LEU A 38 -26.57 6.96 8.08
N ALA A 39 -27.04 6.88 9.32
CA ALA A 39 -28.30 6.24 9.68
C ALA A 39 -29.55 6.95 9.12
N ARG A 40 -29.46 8.25 8.79
CA ARG A 40 -30.57 9.08 8.27
C ARG A 40 -30.66 9.13 6.75
N LEU A 41 -29.72 8.50 6.05
CA LEU A 41 -29.75 8.41 4.58
C LEU A 41 -30.84 7.43 4.11
N PRO A 42 -31.51 7.70 2.97
CA PRO A 42 -32.35 6.73 2.29
C PRO A 42 -31.58 5.42 2.01
N GLU A 43 -32.22 4.24 2.14
CA GLU A 43 -31.59 2.92 1.89
C GLU A 43 -30.71 2.90 0.63
N VAL A 44 -31.21 3.45 -0.47
CA VAL A 44 -30.53 3.50 -1.78
C VAL A 44 -29.19 4.26 -1.74
N LEU A 45 -29.08 5.27 -0.87
CA LEU A 45 -27.84 6.03 -0.68
C LEU A 45 -26.89 5.33 0.29
N LYS A 46 -27.40 4.63 1.30
CA LYS A 46 -26.59 3.80 2.22
C LYS A 46 -25.87 2.68 1.47
N GLU A 47 -26.58 1.97 0.60
CA GLU A 47 -25.98 0.90 -0.23
C GLU A 47 -24.89 1.43 -1.16
N LYS A 48 -25.13 2.56 -1.82
CA LYS A 48 -24.12 3.19 -2.70
C LYS A 48 -22.91 3.69 -1.93
N VAL A 49 -23.11 4.31 -0.76
CA VAL A 49 -21.99 4.75 0.08
C VAL A 49 -21.21 3.57 0.63
N ALA A 50 -21.87 2.49 1.07
CA ALA A 50 -21.21 1.27 1.51
C ALA A 50 -20.40 0.62 0.39
N GLN A 51 -20.93 0.56 -0.84
CA GLN A 51 -20.20 0.05 -2.01
C GLN A 51 -18.99 0.92 -2.38
N VAL A 52 -19.12 2.24 -2.32
CA VAL A 52 -18.01 3.17 -2.59
C VAL A 52 -16.94 3.07 -1.50
N MET A 53 -17.32 2.97 -0.22
CA MET A 53 -16.39 2.79 0.89
C MET A 53 -15.71 1.42 0.85
N ALA A 54 -16.45 0.35 0.53
CA ALA A 54 -15.87 -0.99 0.34
C ALA A 54 -14.89 -1.03 -0.83
N ARG A 55 -15.22 -0.36 -1.95
CA ARG A 55 -14.33 -0.24 -3.12
C ARG A 55 -13.07 0.56 -2.80
N ARG A 56 -13.20 1.70 -2.12
CA ARG A 56 -12.06 2.53 -1.70
C ARG A 56 -11.18 1.81 -0.68
N HIS A 57 -11.79 1.12 0.29
CA HIS A 57 -11.05 0.31 1.26
C HIS A 57 -10.30 -0.84 0.57
N GLN A 58 -10.88 -1.46 -0.45
CA GLN A 58 -10.22 -2.48 -1.24
C GLN A 58 -9.08 -1.90 -2.09
N GLU A 59 -9.25 -0.73 -2.70
CA GLU A 59 -8.20 -0.01 -3.42
C GLU A 59 -7.04 0.38 -2.48
N ASP A 60 -7.33 0.86 -1.27
CA ASP A 60 -6.32 1.16 -0.24
C ASP A 60 -5.58 -0.11 0.23
N LEU A 61 -6.29 -1.23 0.39
CA LEU A 61 -5.69 -2.54 0.71
C LEU A 61 -4.83 -3.11 -0.43
N VAL A 62 -5.18 -2.83 -1.69
CA VAL A 62 -4.37 -3.20 -2.86
C VAL A 62 -3.11 -2.33 -2.93
N ALA A 63 -3.25 -1.02 -2.76
CA ALA A 63 -2.13 -0.08 -2.80
C ALA A 63 -1.07 -0.39 -1.73
N GLN A 64 -1.50 -0.81 -0.53
CA GLN A 64 -0.57 -1.21 0.54
C GLN A 64 0.24 -2.47 0.18
N ARG A 65 -0.31 -3.39 -0.64
CA ARG A 65 0.37 -4.63 -1.08
C ARG A 65 1.38 -4.38 -2.19
N GLU A 66 1.11 -3.41 -3.05
CA GLU A 66 2.00 -3.12 -4.18
C GLU A 66 3.36 -2.56 -3.76
N GLU A 67 3.45 -1.85 -2.63
CA GLU A 67 4.71 -1.27 -2.15
C GLU A 67 5.81 -2.32 -1.88
N PRO A 68 5.59 -3.35 -1.06
CA PRO A 68 6.60 -4.39 -0.83
C PRO A 68 6.87 -5.23 -2.09
N GLU A 69 5.87 -5.47 -2.94
CA GLU A 69 6.03 -6.19 -4.20
C GLU A 69 7.00 -5.46 -5.13
N LYS A 70 6.79 -4.16 -5.35
CA LYS A 70 7.68 -3.29 -6.15
C LYS A 70 9.08 -3.20 -5.54
N ALA A 71 9.19 -3.20 -4.21
CA ALA A 71 10.48 -3.20 -3.54
C ALA A 71 11.26 -4.50 -3.80
N LEU A 72 10.59 -5.67 -3.75
CA LEU A 72 11.20 -6.95 -4.07
C LEU A 72 11.59 -7.07 -5.55
N GLU A 73 10.76 -6.60 -6.47
CA GLU A 73 11.12 -6.54 -7.89
C GLU A 73 12.38 -5.69 -8.14
N LYS A 74 12.47 -4.54 -7.45
CA LYS A 74 13.63 -3.66 -7.55
C LYS A 74 14.88 -4.33 -7.02
N PHE A 75 14.77 -5.09 -5.92
CA PHE A 75 15.86 -5.90 -5.37
C PHE A 75 16.37 -6.91 -6.40
N TYR A 76 15.49 -7.74 -6.97
CA TYR A 76 15.89 -8.73 -7.98
C TYR A 76 16.49 -8.10 -9.24
N ARG A 77 15.94 -6.95 -9.68
CA ARG A 77 16.52 -6.20 -10.80
C ARG A 77 17.92 -5.68 -10.48
N ALA A 78 18.19 -5.28 -9.24
CA ALA A 78 19.52 -4.86 -8.82
C ALA A 78 20.51 -6.04 -8.78
N VAL A 79 20.05 -7.18 -8.28
CA VAL A 79 20.77 -8.47 -8.28
C VAL A 79 21.14 -8.91 -9.70
N ALA A 80 20.17 -8.96 -10.62
CA ALA A 80 20.38 -9.35 -12.02
C ALA A 80 21.37 -8.43 -12.75
N ARG A 81 21.52 -7.18 -12.30
CA ARG A 81 22.46 -6.20 -12.85
C ARG A 81 23.81 -6.18 -12.14
N GLY A 82 24.05 -7.06 -11.16
CA GLY A 82 25.28 -7.10 -10.37
C GLY A 82 25.56 -5.84 -9.56
N ARG A 83 24.53 -5.06 -9.20
CA ARG A 83 24.67 -3.78 -8.48
C ARG A 83 24.78 -3.99 -6.97
N LYS A 84 25.91 -4.52 -6.50
CA LYS A 84 26.14 -4.90 -5.09
C LYS A 84 25.78 -3.79 -4.10
N ASP A 85 26.27 -2.56 -4.29
CA ASP A 85 25.96 -1.42 -3.40
C ASP A 85 24.45 -1.13 -3.31
N SER A 86 23.71 -1.31 -4.41
CA SER A 86 22.27 -1.12 -4.42
C SER A 86 21.54 -2.26 -3.72
N VAL A 87 22.05 -3.49 -3.84
CA VAL A 87 21.52 -4.68 -3.16
C VAL A 87 21.68 -4.51 -1.64
N GLU A 88 22.86 -4.13 -1.16
CA GLU A 88 23.14 -3.94 0.26
C GLU A 88 22.20 -2.90 0.91
N GLN A 89 21.94 -1.77 0.23
CA GLN A 89 21.01 -0.75 0.72
C GLN A 89 19.53 -1.20 0.78
N MET A 90 19.19 -2.26 0.05
CA MET A 90 17.83 -2.83 -0.01
C MET A 90 17.64 -3.99 0.98
N LEU A 91 18.70 -4.41 1.68
CA LEU A 91 18.64 -5.42 2.72
C LEU A 91 18.28 -4.80 4.06
N SER A 92 17.47 -5.53 4.83
CA SER A 92 17.20 -5.19 6.22
C SER A 92 18.47 -5.30 7.07
N VAL A 93 18.55 -4.54 8.15
CA VAL A 93 19.63 -4.69 9.16
C VAL A 93 19.67 -6.13 9.71
N GLN A 94 18.54 -6.83 9.74
CA GLN A 94 18.43 -8.23 10.19
C GLN A 94 18.52 -9.25 9.04
N SER A 95 18.99 -8.84 7.87
CA SER A 95 19.04 -9.69 6.69
C SER A 95 19.85 -10.96 6.91
N ARG A 96 19.34 -12.07 6.37
CA ARG A 96 20.03 -13.37 6.30
C ARG A 96 20.63 -13.64 4.92
N ILE A 97 20.51 -12.69 4.01
CA ILE A 97 21.02 -12.77 2.66
C ILE A 97 22.44 -12.22 2.66
N ASP A 98 23.39 -13.04 2.20
CA ASP A 98 24.76 -12.61 1.98
C ASP A 98 24.88 -11.94 0.60
N PRO A 99 25.09 -10.61 0.50
CA PRO A 99 25.13 -9.90 -0.77
C PRO A 99 26.19 -10.42 -1.74
N GLU A 100 27.27 -11.02 -1.23
CA GLU A 100 28.37 -11.53 -2.04
C GLU A 100 28.01 -12.83 -2.78
N ASN A 101 27.06 -13.59 -2.23
CA ASN A 101 26.59 -14.87 -2.76
C ASN A 101 25.30 -14.76 -3.59
N VAL A 102 24.73 -13.56 -3.70
CA VAL A 102 23.55 -13.33 -4.52
C VAL A 102 23.98 -13.10 -5.98
N THR A 103 24.01 -14.17 -6.76
CA THR A 103 24.29 -14.09 -8.20
C THR A 103 23.00 -13.98 -8.99
N GLY A 104 22.88 -12.91 -9.78
CA GLY A 104 21.67 -12.63 -10.56
C GLY A 104 21.76 -13.00 -12.04
N ALA A 105 22.88 -13.59 -12.48
CA ALA A 105 23.08 -13.92 -13.89
C ALA A 105 22.07 -14.97 -14.38
N GLU A 106 21.69 -15.91 -13.53
CA GLU A 106 20.66 -16.91 -13.82
C GLU A 106 19.24 -16.31 -13.78
N LEU A 107 19.05 -15.25 -12.99
CA LEU A 107 17.77 -14.56 -12.82
C LEU A 107 17.55 -13.42 -13.85
N ALA A 108 18.50 -13.22 -14.75
CA ALA A 108 18.48 -12.11 -15.69
C ALA A 108 17.44 -12.33 -16.80
N GLY A 109 16.30 -11.65 -16.68
CA GLY A 109 15.22 -11.69 -17.66
C GLY A 109 13.99 -12.47 -17.20
N GLU A 110 14.02 -13.03 -16.00
CA GLU A 110 12.88 -13.72 -15.43
C GLU A 110 11.89 -12.74 -14.78
N GLU A 111 10.60 -12.94 -15.05
CA GLU A 111 9.54 -12.12 -14.49
C GLU A 111 9.06 -12.71 -13.16
N ILE A 112 8.90 -11.84 -12.15
CA ILE A 112 8.35 -12.23 -10.85
C ILE A 112 6.83 -12.24 -10.96
N SER A 113 6.21 -13.37 -10.59
CA SER A 113 4.74 -13.47 -10.50
C SER A 113 4.29 -13.63 -9.06
N PHE A 114 3.79 -12.55 -8.46
CA PHE A 114 3.26 -12.56 -7.09
C PHE A 114 1.94 -13.35 -7.01
N LYS A 115 1.82 -14.17 -5.97
CA LYS A 115 0.59 -14.91 -5.65
C LYS A 115 -0.14 -14.36 -4.44
N SER A 116 0.60 -13.96 -3.42
CA SER A 116 0.01 -13.43 -2.20
C SER A 116 1.00 -12.55 -1.46
N THR A 117 0.49 -11.48 -0.87
CA THR A 117 1.23 -10.56 -0.02
C THR A 117 0.47 -10.39 1.28
N LEU A 118 1.09 -10.82 2.38
CA LEU A 118 0.56 -10.74 3.73
C LEU A 118 1.36 -9.70 4.51
N ILE A 119 0.73 -8.59 4.87
CA ILE A 119 1.34 -7.51 5.65
C ILE A 119 0.79 -7.59 7.06
N ARG A 120 1.69 -7.60 8.04
CA ARG A 120 1.37 -7.51 9.45
C ARG A 120 2.36 -6.57 10.11
N ASP A 121 1.85 -5.47 10.64
CA ASP A 121 2.65 -4.41 11.25
C ASP A 121 3.75 -3.94 10.26
N ASP A 122 5.02 -3.98 10.68
CA ASP A 122 6.17 -3.59 9.88
C ASP A 122 6.81 -4.75 9.10
N THR A 123 6.13 -5.90 8.98
CA THR A 123 6.64 -7.06 8.23
C THR A 123 5.69 -7.46 7.10
N ALA A 124 6.23 -7.70 5.92
CA ALA A 124 5.52 -8.28 4.79
C ALA A 124 6.08 -9.67 4.45
N ARG A 125 5.19 -10.63 4.16
CA ARG A 125 5.54 -11.92 3.55
C ARG A 125 4.95 -11.98 2.16
N LEU A 126 5.80 -12.20 1.17
CA LEU A 126 5.45 -12.26 -0.24
C LEU A 126 5.71 -13.66 -0.75
N TYR A 127 4.71 -14.23 -1.40
CA TYR A 127 4.83 -15.52 -2.07
C TYR A 127 4.77 -15.31 -3.57
N PHE A 128 5.75 -15.80 -4.31
CA PHE A 128 5.92 -15.50 -5.72
C PHE A 128 6.62 -16.63 -6.47
N TYR A 129 6.44 -16.62 -7.79
CA TYR A 129 7.20 -17.47 -8.71
C TYR A 129 8.30 -16.66 -9.38
N LEU A 130 9.47 -17.28 -9.56
CA LEU A 130 10.61 -16.77 -10.30
C LEU A 130 11.33 -17.98 -10.92
N GLY A 131 11.67 -17.94 -12.21
CA GLY A 131 12.39 -19.04 -12.85
C GLY A 131 11.71 -20.41 -12.85
N GLY A 132 10.39 -20.44 -12.70
CA GLY A 132 9.63 -21.69 -12.57
C GLY A 132 9.66 -22.30 -11.16
N GLU A 133 10.37 -21.68 -10.22
CA GLU A 133 10.41 -22.08 -8.82
C GLU A 133 9.52 -21.18 -7.96
N TYR A 134 9.04 -21.72 -6.84
CA TYR A 134 8.20 -20.99 -5.90
C TYR A 134 9.02 -20.54 -4.70
N PHE A 135 8.84 -19.27 -4.32
CA PHE A 135 9.61 -18.64 -3.25
C PHE A 135 8.71 -17.93 -2.26
N MET A 136 9.27 -17.71 -1.08
CA MET A 136 8.75 -16.83 -0.06
C MET A 136 9.82 -15.82 0.33
N ALA A 137 9.50 -14.54 0.22
CA ALA A 137 10.32 -13.43 0.71
C ALA A 137 9.69 -12.84 1.97
N VAL A 138 10.54 -12.52 2.94
CA VAL A 138 10.17 -11.73 4.11
C VAL A 138 10.84 -10.37 4.01
N MET A 139 10.05 -9.32 4.20
CA MET A 139 10.50 -7.93 4.15
C MET A 139 10.12 -7.20 5.44
N ASP A 140 10.96 -6.28 5.87
CA ASP A 140 10.70 -5.39 7.01
C ASP A 140 10.64 -3.93 6.55
N ARG A 141 9.80 -3.13 7.22
CA ARG A 141 9.66 -1.69 6.97
C ARG A 141 10.66 -0.93 7.84
N GLU A 142 11.67 -0.34 7.21
CA GLU A 142 12.72 0.45 7.86
C GLU A 142 12.78 1.86 7.27
N GLN A 143 12.66 2.90 8.10
CA GLN A 143 12.69 4.30 7.65
C GLN A 143 11.73 4.55 6.47
N GLU A 144 10.49 4.06 6.61
CA GLU A 144 9.44 4.14 5.58
C GLU A 144 9.70 3.34 4.30
N ARG A 145 10.77 2.54 4.23
CA ARG A 145 11.11 1.71 3.06
C ARG A 145 11.04 0.23 3.38
N TRP A 146 10.45 -0.53 2.48
CA TRP A 146 10.48 -2.00 2.55
C TRP A 146 11.85 -2.53 2.15
N LYS A 147 12.44 -3.37 2.99
CA LYS A 147 13.74 -3.99 2.77
C LYS A 147 13.67 -5.49 2.92
N VAL A 148 14.45 -6.20 2.12
CA VAL A 148 14.45 -7.68 2.11
C VAL A 148 15.21 -8.20 3.33
N ARG A 149 14.57 -9.06 4.12
CA ARG A 149 15.20 -9.76 5.24
C ARG A 149 15.63 -11.18 4.86
N GLU A 150 14.76 -11.93 4.18
CA GLU A 150 14.98 -13.34 3.90
C GLU A 150 14.27 -13.73 2.60
N ILE A 151 14.86 -14.64 1.83
CA ILE A 151 14.24 -15.29 0.68
C ILE A 151 14.47 -16.79 0.82
N LYS A 152 13.43 -17.60 0.65
CA LYS A 152 13.47 -19.05 0.74
C LYS A 152 12.76 -19.67 -0.45
N ALA A 153 13.38 -20.68 -1.06
CA ALA A 153 12.69 -21.59 -1.96
C ALA A 153 11.69 -22.43 -1.15
N MET A 154 10.54 -22.71 -1.77
CA MET A 154 9.48 -23.54 -1.22
C MET A 154 9.46 -24.87 -1.99
N GLU A 155 9.34 -25.99 -1.28
CA GLU A 155 9.14 -27.33 -1.88
C GLU A 155 7.73 -27.50 -2.46
#